data_AF-A0A942DFJ4-F1
#
_entry.id   AF-A0A942DFJ4-F1
#
_cell.length_a   1.000
_cell.length_b   1.000
_cell.length_c   1.000
_cell.angle_alpha   90.00
_cell.angle_beta   90.00
_cell.angle_gamma   90.00
#
_symmetry.space_group_name_H-M   'P 1'
#
loop_
_entity.id
_entity.type
_entity.pdbx_description
1 polymer ?
#
loop_
_entity_poly.entity_id
_entity_poly.type
_entity_poly.pdbx_seq_one_letter_code
_entity_poly.pdbx_strand_id
1 'polypeptide(L)'
;MEKLFSPNKWFVGFCGLLIVVFLSLQYVSRMRLQTLAQAWGAEIFTWDWPGQNLHSIGKMTKADVIKKTESDAVVKVTGTQTLDLSGAQPQHSETECGAQLTFYKHNNDWVLGKVELQ
;
A
#
# COMPACT_ATOMS: atom_id res chain seq x y z
N MET A 1 -12.60 -10.57 -51.92
CA MET A 1 -12.38 -11.37 -50.70
C MET A 1 -12.47 -10.42 -49.50
N GLU A 2 -13.68 -10.07 -49.10
CA GLU A 2 -13.92 -9.16 -47.98
C GLU A 2 -15.12 -9.72 -47.21
N LYS A 3 -15.10 -9.62 -45.88
CA LYS A 3 -16.11 -10.09 -44.89
C LYS A 3 -15.84 -11.42 -44.17
N LEU A 4 -14.58 -11.73 -43.85
CA LEU A 4 -14.25 -12.79 -42.88
C LEU A 4 -14.29 -12.33 -41.41
N PHE A 5 -14.60 -11.06 -41.14
CA PHE A 5 -14.73 -10.54 -39.78
C PHE A 5 -15.92 -9.58 -39.68
N SER A 6 -17.15 -10.09 -39.75
CA SER A 6 -18.24 -9.42 -39.06
C SER A 6 -18.05 -9.71 -37.57
N PRO A 7 -17.77 -8.72 -36.70
CA PRO A 7 -17.62 -8.97 -35.27
C PRO A 7 -18.97 -9.47 -34.76
N ASN A 8 -19.05 -10.78 -34.54
CA ASN A 8 -20.23 -11.42 -33.99
C ASN A 8 -20.48 -10.82 -32.61
N LYS A 9 -21.74 -10.53 -32.25
CA LYS A 9 -22.10 -9.91 -30.96
C LYS A 9 -21.49 -10.66 -29.76
N TRP A 10 -21.29 -11.97 -29.92
CA TRP A 10 -20.62 -12.83 -28.96
C TRP A 10 -19.13 -12.52 -28.77
N PHE A 11 -18.39 -12.20 -29.84
CA PHE A 11 -16.98 -11.81 -29.75
C PHE A 11 -16.80 -10.48 -29.02
N VAL A 12 -17.69 -9.51 -29.28
CA VAL A 12 -17.70 -8.22 -28.57
C VAL A 12 -17.99 -8.43 -27.07
N GLY A 13 -18.94 -9.31 -26.73
CA GLY A 13 -19.22 -9.69 -25.34
C GLY A 13 -18.01 -10.34 -24.65
N PHE A 14 -17.31 -11.24 -25.34
CA PHE A 14 -16.09 -11.87 -24.81
C PHE A 14 -14.96 -10.86 -24.57
N CYS A 15 -14.72 -9.95 -25.52
CA CYS A 15 -13.74 -8.87 -25.35
C CYS A 15 -14.10 -7.96 -24.17
N GLY A 16 -15.39 -7.62 -24.01
CA GLY A 16 -15.86 -6.83 -22.86
C GLY A 16 -15.59 -7.53 -21.52
N LEU A 17 -15.86 -8.83 -21.44
CA LEU A 17 -15.59 -9.62 -20.24
C LEU A 17 -14.09 -9.68 -19.92
N LEU A 18 -13.23 -9.85 -20.93
CA LEU A 18 -11.77 -9.82 -20.77
C LEU A 18 -11.27 -8.50 -20.19
N ILE A 19 -11.80 -7.36 -20.66
CA ILE A 19 -11.44 -6.04 -20.14
C ILE A 19 -11.84 -5.92 -18.67
N VAL A 20 -13.04 -6.39 -18.29
CA VAL A 20 -13.51 -6.37 -16.89
C VAL A 20 -12.60 -7.23 -16.00
N VAL A 21 -12.21 -8.42 -16.44
CA VAL A 21 -11.28 -9.30 -15.71
C VAL A 21 -9.90 -8.64 -15.57
N PHE A 22 -9.41 -7.98 -16.62
CA PHE A 22 -8.13 -7.29 -16.56
C PHE A 22 -8.15 -6.12 -15.56
N LEU A 23 -9.21 -5.31 -15.58
CA LEU A 23 -9.39 -4.20 -14.65
C LEU A 23 -9.52 -4.67 -13.20
N SER A 24 -10.25 -5.76 -12.95
CA SER A 24 -10.39 -6.31 -11.60
C SER A 24 -9.07 -6.86 -11.06
N LEU A 25 -8.28 -7.56 -11.89
CA LEU A 25 -6.92 -8.00 -11.53
C LEU A 25 -6.02 -6.80 -11.20
N GLN A 26 -6.07 -5.74 -12.00
CA GLN A 26 -5.29 -4.53 -11.76
C GLN A 26 -5.70 -3.85 -10.45
N TYR A 27 -7.00 -3.81 -10.14
CA TYR A 27 -7.53 -3.29 -8.90
C TYR A 27 -7.07 -4.10 -7.68
N VAL A 28 -7.23 -5.42 -7.70
CA VAL A 28 -6.77 -6.33 -6.64
C VAL A 28 -5.27 -6.18 -6.40
N SER A 29 -4.49 -6.08 -7.48
CA SER A 29 -3.04 -5.89 -7.38
C SER A 29 -2.66 -4.54 -6.73
N ARG A 30 -3.44 -3.47 -6.92
CA ARG A 30 -3.24 -2.20 -6.22
C ARG A 30 -3.62 -2.31 -4.74
N MET A 31 -4.73 -3.00 -4.45
CA MET A 31 -5.20 -3.18 -3.08
C MET A 31 -4.21 -3.97 -2.23
N ARG A 32 -3.66 -5.07 -2.75
CA ARG A 32 -2.61 -5.85 -2.06
C ARG A 32 -1.39 -4.99 -1.71
N LEU A 33 -1.01 -4.09 -2.62
CA LEU A 33 0.14 -3.22 -2.46
C LEU A 33 -0.11 -2.12 -1.41
N GLN A 34 -1.35 -1.62 -1.32
CA GLN A 34 -1.78 -0.71 -0.26
C GLN A 34 -1.78 -1.39 1.11
N THR A 35 -2.34 -2.60 1.23
CA THR A 35 -2.35 -3.35 2.49
C THR A 35 -0.93 -3.66 2.97
N LEU A 36 -0.05 -4.05 2.05
CA LEU A 36 1.36 -4.31 2.35
C LEU A 36 2.07 -3.04 2.80
N ALA A 37 1.81 -1.90 2.14
CA ALA A 37 2.35 -0.60 2.55
C ALA A 37 1.85 -0.18 3.96
N GLN A 38 0.58 -0.40 4.28
CA GLN A 38 0.04 -0.12 5.62
C GLN A 38 0.72 -0.98 6.69
N ALA A 39 0.94 -2.26 6.42
CA ALA A 39 1.62 -3.16 7.34
C ALA A 39 3.06 -2.72 7.61
N TRP A 40 3.84 -2.46 6.56
CA TRP A 40 5.20 -1.94 6.69
C TRP A 40 5.24 -0.57 7.38
N GLY A 41 4.31 0.33 7.06
CA GLY A 41 4.21 1.62 7.73
C GLY A 41 3.96 1.44 9.24
N ALA A 42 3.03 0.57 9.64
CA ALA A 42 2.78 0.29 11.04
C ALA A 42 4.03 -0.26 11.74
N GLU A 43 4.77 -1.16 11.10
CA GLU A 43 6.02 -1.71 11.64
C GLU A 43 7.12 -0.64 11.79
N ILE A 44 7.31 0.24 10.79
CA ILE A 44 8.31 1.31 10.82
C ILE A 44 8.06 2.31 11.96
N PHE A 45 6.79 2.63 12.23
CA PHE A 45 6.41 3.58 13.27
C PHE A 45 6.19 2.94 14.65
N THR A 46 6.18 1.60 14.74
CA THR A 46 6.07 0.90 16.01
C THR A 46 7.47 0.62 16.55
N TRP A 47 7.80 1.23 17.68
CA TRP A 47 9.13 1.09 18.28
C TRP A 47 9.05 1.11 19.80
N ASP A 48 9.95 0.37 20.44
CA ASP A 48 10.05 0.25 21.89
C ASP A 48 11.40 0.80 22.36
N TRP A 49 11.37 1.73 23.32
CA TRP A 49 12.57 2.20 24.01
C TRP A 49 12.57 1.68 25.45
N PRO A 50 13.16 0.50 25.70
CA PRO A 50 13.08 -0.16 27.00
C PRO A 50 13.77 0.64 28.12
N GLY A 51 14.75 1.47 27.79
CA GLY A 51 15.45 2.33 28.76
C GLY A 51 14.64 3.54 29.25
N GLN A 52 13.54 3.89 28.57
CA GLN A 52 12.71 5.06 28.88
C GLN A 52 11.24 4.70 29.15
N ASN A 53 10.88 3.42 29.18
CA ASN A 53 9.49 2.93 29.29
C ASN A 53 8.56 3.64 28.27
N LEU A 54 9.07 3.89 27.07
CA LEU A 54 8.37 4.61 26.03
C LEU A 54 8.05 3.63 24.90
N HIS A 55 6.79 3.57 24.53
CA HIS A 55 6.30 2.74 23.44
C HIS A 55 5.67 3.64 22.38
N SER A 56 6.11 3.49 21.14
CA SER A 56 5.41 4.08 20.00
C SER A 56 4.63 3.00 19.27
N ILE A 57 3.38 3.29 18.98
CA ILE A 57 2.51 2.44 18.17
C ILE A 57 2.05 3.27 16.97
N GLY A 58 2.36 2.80 15.76
CA GLY A 58 1.94 3.44 14.52
C GLY A 58 0.70 2.78 13.94
N LYS A 59 -0.40 3.52 13.79
CA LYS A 59 -1.60 3.04 13.08
C LYS A 59 -1.77 3.76 11.75
N MET A 60 -1.50 3.05 10.66
CA MET A 60 -1.66 3.58 9.30
C MET A 60 -3.14 3.53 8.88
N THR A 61 -3.77 4.69 8.73
CA THR A 61 -5.18 4.82 8.31
C THR A 61 -5.35 4.86 6.81
N LYS A 62 -4.36 5.37 6.07
CA LYS A 62 -4.46 5.56 4.61
C LYS A 62 -3.18 5.15 3.88
N ALA A 63 -3.35 4.54 2.71
CA ALA A 63 -2.26 4.25 1.79
C ALA A 63 -2.68 4.60 0.35
N ASP A 64 -1.98 5.56 -0.25
CA ASP A 64 -2.23 6.03 -1.60
C ASP A 64 -1.07 5.62 -2.52
N VAL A 65 -1.37 4.86 -3.57
CA VAL A 65 -0.38 4.46 -4.58
C VAL A 65 -0.16 5.65 -5.53
N ILE A 66 0.96 6.36 -5.38
CA ILE A 66 1.32 7.52 -6.20
C ILE A 66 1.74 7.05 -7.59
N LYS A 67 2.59 6.03 -7.65
CA LYS A 67 3.14 5.52 -8.90
C LYS A 67 3.21 4.00 -8.84
N LYS A 68 2.83 3.34 -9.93
CA LYS A 68 3.03 1.90 -10.11
C LYS A 68 3.48 1.64 -11.53
N THR A 69 4.69 1.11 -11.64
CA THR A 69 5.31 0.61 -12.87
C THR A 69 5.44 -0.91 -12.75
N GLU A 70 5.95 -1.59 -13.77
CA GLU A 70 6.13 -3.05 -13.72
C GLU A 70 7.17 -3.49 -12.68
N SER A 71 8.20 -2.67 -12.46
CA SER A 71 9.35 -2.93 -11.58
C SER A 71 9.28 -2.26 -10.23
N ASP A 72 8.63 -1.09 -10.14
CA ASP A 72 8.65 -0.22 -8.98
C ASP A 72 7.25 0.32 -8.65
N ALA A 73 6.97 0.48 -7.37
CA ALA A 73 5.76 1.12 -6.89
C ALA A 73 6.09 2.08 -5.74
N VAL A 74 5.52 3.27 -5.79
CA VAL A 74 5.69 4.30 -4.77
C VAL A 74 4.34 4.53 -4.11
N VAL A 75 4.30 4.32 -2.79
CA VAL A 75 3.09 4.39 -1.98
C VAL A 75 3.30 5.39 -0.87
N LYS A 76 2.42 6.36 -0.74
CA LYS A 76 2.38 7.24 0.43
C LYS A 76 1.45 6.63 1.45
N VAL A 77 1.97 6.40 2.65
CA VAL A 77 1.20 6.00 3.82
C VAL A 77 1.04 7.19 4.75
N THR A 78 -0.12 7.28 5.38
CA THR A 78 -0.44 8.30 6.35
C THR A 78 -1.23 7.65 7.49
N GLY A 79 -0.89 8.03 8.71
CA GLY A 79 -1.39 7.41 9.91
C GLY A 79 -1.29 8.30 11.13
N THR A 80 -1.64 7.73 12.25
CA THR A 80 -1.48 8.34 13.57
C THR A 80 -0.48 7.52 14.35
N GLN A 81 0.52 8.20 14.90
CA GLN A 81 1.48 7.63 15.82
C GLN A 81 1.05 8.00 17.24
N THR A 82 0.85 6.99 18.08
CA THR A 82 0.60 7.17 19.52
C THR A 82 1.90 6.91 20.26
N LEU A 83 2.30 7.85 21.10
CA LEU A 83 3.42 7.69 22.02
C LEU A 83 2.86 7.51 23.43
N ASP A 84 3.12 6.34 24.00
CA ASP A 84 2.75 5.98 25.36
C ASP A 84 4.00 6.01 26.23
N LEU A 85 4.11 7.03 27.07
CA LEU A 85 5.08 7.04 28.18
C LEU A 85 4.46 6.32 29.38
N SER A 86 5.04 5.18 29.75
CA SER A 86 4.71 4.49 30.99
C SER A 86 5.45 5.16 32.16
N GLY A 87 5.01 6.37 32.52
CA GLY A 87 5.49 7.16 33.66
C GLY A 87 4.36 7.54 34.64
N ALA A 88 4.66 8.41 35.61
CA ALA A 88 3.73 8.83 36.68
C ALA A 88 2.44 9.55 36.17
N GLN A 89 2.41 9.91 34.89
CA GLN A 89 1.21 10.36 34.21
C GLN A 89 1.20 9.78 32.78
N PRO A 90 0.16 9.03 32.38
CA PRO A 90 0.03 8.58 31.00
C PRO A 90 -0.20 9.81 30.12
N GLN A 91 0.85 10.25 29.43
CA GLN A 91 0.72 11.21 28.35
C GLN A 91 0.52 10.42 27.07
N HIS A 92 -0.71 10.41 26.58
CA HIS A 92 -1.01 9.97 25.22
C HIS A 92 -0.82 11.17 24.29
N SER A 93 0.22 11.12 23.48
CA SER A 93 0.42 12.08 22.40
C SER A 93 0.11 11.40 21.07
N GLU A 94 -0.98 11.83 20.44
CA GLU A 94 -1.33 11.45 19.07
C GLU A 94 -0.69 12.45 18.11
N THR A 95 0.12 11.97 17.17
CA THR A 95 0.72 12.81 16.14
C THR A 95 0.45 12.21 14.77
N GLU A 96 0.10 13.04 13.79
CA GLU A 96 -0.01 12.59 12.41
C GLU A 96 1.38 12.23 11.87
N CYS A 97 1.50 11.06 11.27
CA CYS A 97 2.74 10.56 10.69
C CYS A 97 2.52 10.14 9.24
N GLY A 98 3.55 10.31 8.42
CA GLY A 98 3.51 9.94 7.01
C GLY A 98 4.84 9.38 6.57
N ALA A 99 4.79 8.44 5.62
CA ALA A 99 5.98 7.94 4.96
C ALA A 99 5.70 7.65 3.49
N GLN A 100 6.73 7.79 2.66
CA GLN A 100 6.72 7.34 1.29
C GLN A 100 7.55 6.06 1.18
N LEU A 101 6.87 4.98 0.82
CA LEU A 101 7.42 3.65 0.69
C LEU A 101 7.64 3.34 -0.79
N THR A 102 8.86 2.99 -1.15
CA THR A 102 9.20 2.49 -2.48
C THR A 102 9.38 0.99 -2.44
N PHE A 103 8.57 0.29 -3.21
CA PHE A 103 8.61 -1.16 -3.39
C PHE A 103 9.24 -1.50 -4.73
N TYR A 104 10.07 -2.54 -4.72
CA TYR A 104 10.62 -3.14 -5.94
C TYR A 104 10.03 -4.52 -6.13
N LYS A 105 9.71 -4.85 -7.38
CA LYS A 105 9.20 -6.17 -7.75
C LYS A 105 10.37 -7.14 -7.91
N HIS A 106 10.41 -8.18 -7.09
CA HIS A 106 11.40 -9.24 -7.14
C HIS A 106 10.72 -10.60 -7.04
N ASN A 107 11.00 -11.52 -7.98
CA ASN A 107 10.37 -12.85 -8.04
C ASN A 107 8.84 -12.84 -7.95
N ASN A 108 8.20 -11.85 -8.60
CA ASN A 108 6.76 -11.62 -8.60
C ASN A 108 6.14 -11.15 -7.26
N ASP A 109 6.96 -10.93 -6.23
CA ASP A 109 6.57 -10.30 -4.98
C ASP A 109 7.09 -8.86 -4.87
N TRP A 110 6.45 -8.06 -4.02
CA TRP A 110 6.81 -6.68 -3.75
C TRP A 110 7.64 -6.61 -2.48
N VAL A 111 8.86 -6.10 -2.60
CA VAL A 111 9.82 -5.99 -1.51
C VAL A 111 10.01 -4.50 -1.20
N LEU A 112 9.97 -4.14 0.09
CA LEU A 112 10.26 -2.79 0.53
C LEU A 112 11.74 -2.48 0.29
N GLY A 113 12.03 -1.42 -0.48
CA GLY A 113 13.40 -1.03 -0.79
C GLY A 113 13.82 0.30 -0.18
N LYS A 114 12.92 1.28 -0.14
CA LYS A 114 13.22 2.61 0.41
C LYS A 114 12.06 3.14 1.23
N VAL A 115 12.39 3.78 2.35
CA VAL A 115 11.45 4.48 3.23
C VAL A 115 11.90 5.93 3.33
N GLU A 116 10.99 6.86 3.06
CA GLU A 116 11.21 8.29 3.28
C GLU A 116 10.15 8.78 4.27
N LEU A 117 10.58 9.22 5.45
CA LEU A 117 9.70 9.79 6.46
C LEU A 117 9.34 11.24 6.06
N GLN A 118 8.08 11.63 6.26
CA GLN A 118 7.57 12.98 5.98
C GLN A 118 7.22 13.72 7.26
#